data_AF-A0A534M858-F1
#
_entry.id   AF-A0A534M858-F1
#
_cell.length_a   1.000
_cell.length_b   1.000
_cell.length_c   1.000
_cell.angle_alpha   90.00
_cell.angle_beta   90.00
_cell.angle_gamma   90.00
#
_symmetry.space_group_name_H-M   'P 1'
#
loop_
_entity.id
_entity.type
_entity.pdbx_description
1 polymer ?
#
loop_
_entity_poly.entity_id
_entity_poly.type
_entity_poly.pdbx_seq_one_letter_code
_entity_poly.pdbx_strand_id
1 'polypeptide(L)'
;MTVPSSAGSSRAEDGIRASLAEVRREIACQVCRGDIKRCRLAICPYLERVRTWFEERRDLRTTNLFGASPPSAFVGSWGYPKVLVGPLVPPVRDEDTSILDASESWLSYVRGKAPRRVAEARAPDSILSTVQEAAMASKPIDTEMWFTKKPSLVSPFSVRAPPSGPSADIAKVDLTSNPSVPRRVDDLVSDTDLRAGAAVTDLYDHGISQSQITRVFSVGLLGTKDRRRLVPTEWSITAVDDILAKGLVHEVRSFPWISEFE
;
A
#
# COMPACT_ATOMS: atom_id res chain seq x y z
N MET A 1 -45.73 -40.06 -0.64
CA MET A 1 -45.06 -39.69 0.62
C MET A 1 -43.62 -40.13 0.54
N THR A 2 -42.72 -39.21 0.23
CA THR A 2 -41.27 -39.31 0.46
C THR A 2 -40.70 -37.92 0.18
N VAL A 3 -40.20 -37.27 1.24
CA VAL A 3 -39.53 -35.97 1.21
C VAL A 3 -38.12 -36.18 0.63
N PRO A 4 -37.62 -35.34 -0.30
CA PRO A 4 -36.20 -35.32 -0.60
C PRO A 4 -35.48 -34.57 0.53
N SER A 5 -34.55 -35.28 1.15
CA SER A 5 -33.63 -34.81 2.18
C SER A 5 -32.83 -33.59 1.70
N SER A 6 -32.90 -32.50 2.48
CA SER A 6 -32.02 -31.35 2.38
C SER A 6 -30.58 -31.77 2.70
N ALA A 7 -29.73 -31.87 1.67
CA ALA A 7 -28.29 -31.93 1.86
C ALA A 7 -27.80 -30.54 2.31
N GLY A 8 -27.85 -30.31 3.62
CA GLY A 8 -27.30 -29.14 4.28
C GLY A 8 -25.79 -29.02 4.02
N SER A 9 -25.38 -27.81 3.67
CA SER A 9 -24.03 -27.43 3.29
C SER A 9 -23.02 -27.64 4.42
N SER A 10 -22.22 -28.71 4.35
CA SER A 10 -21.04 -28.88 5.21
C SER A 10 -19.92 -27.87 4.93
N ARG A 11 -20.01 -27.11 3.83
CA ARG A 11 -18.98 -26.12 3.43
C ARG A 11 -18.97 -24.82 4.23
N ALA A 12 -20.06 -24.47 4.91
CA ALA A 12 -20.14 -23.22 5.67
C ALA A 12 -19.52 -23.34 7.07
N GLU A 13 -19.62 -24.52 7.69
CA GLU A 13 -19.07 -24.77 9.03
C GLU A 13 -17.54 -24.90 9.02
N ASP A 14 -16.97 -25.44 7.93
CA ASP A 14 -15.52 -25.58 7.77
C ASP A 14 -14.80 -24.22 7.66
N GLY A 15 -15.44 -23.23 7.00
CA GLY A 15 -14.88 -21.87 6.90
C GLY A 15 -14.85 -21.13 8.25
N ILE A 16 -15.87 -21.33 9.09
CA ILE A 16 -15.95 -20.71 10.42
C ILE A 16 -15.01 -21.43 11.41
N ARG A 17 -14.84 -22.75 11.30
CA ARG A 17 -13.86 -23.50 12.10
C ARG A 17 -12.42 -23.18 11.72
N ALA A 18 -12.14 -22.97 10.43
CA ALA A 18 -10.85 -22.49 9.96
C ALA A 18 -10.54 -21.09 10.50
N SER A 19 -11.51 -20.18 10.50
CA SER A 19 -11.32 -18.83 11.05
C SER A 19 -11.14 -18.84 12.57
N LEU A 20 -11.84 -19.70 13.32
CA LEU A 20 -11.63 -19.85 14.77
C LEU A 20 -10.31 -20.57 15.11
N ALA A 21 -9.82 -21.45 14.25
CA ALA A 21 -8.49 -22.06 14.36
C ALA A 21 -7.37 -21.05 13.98
N GLU A 22 -7.60 -20.16 13.02
CA GLU A 22 -6.76 -18.99 12.72
C GLU A 22 -6.77 -17.97 13.87
N VAL A 23 -7.92 -17.74 14.50
CA VAL A 23 -8.04 -16.91 15.72
C VAL A 23 -7.35 -17.58 16.91
N ARG A 24 -7.34 -18.93 17.01
CA ARG A 24 -6.53 -19.67 18.00
C ARG A 24 -5.03 -19.73 17.67
N ARG A 25 -4.63 -19.41 16.45
CA ARG A 25 -3.29 -18.90 16.13
C ARG A 25 -3.16 -17.42 16.52
N GLU A 26 -3.84 -17.01 17.59
CA GLU A 26 -3.39 -15.94 18.48
C GLU A 26 -1.91 -16.17 18.79
N ILE A 27 -1.06 -15.48 18.03
CA ILE A 27 0.34 -15.30 18.33
C ILE A 27 0.36 -14.52 19.65
N ALA A 28 0.27 -15.22 20.77
CA ALA A 28 0.60 -14.69 22.07
C ALA A 28 2.10 -14.38 22.02
N CYS A 29 2.44 -13.17 21.57
CA CYS A 29 3.79 -12.67 21.57
C CYS A 29 4.37 -12.87 22.98
N GLN A 30 5.46 -13.61 23.12
CA GLN A 30 6.02 -13.93 24.45
C GLN A 30 6.45 -12.67 25.23
N VAL A 31 6.61 -11.54 24.53
CA VAL A 31 6.94 -10.23 25.12
C VAL A 31 5.70 -9.45 25.52
N CYS A 32 4.74 -9.26 24.61
CA CYS A 32 3.62 -8.35 24.83
C CYS A 32 2.29 -9.06 25.15
N ARG A 33 2.20 -10.37 24.88
CA ARG A 33 1.00 -11.21 24.98
C ARG A 33 -0.23 -10.62 24.27
N GLY A 34 0.00 -9.92 23.16
CA GLY A 34 -1.05 -9.22 22.40
C GLY A 34 -1.30 -7.76 22.83
N ASP A 35 -0.73 -7.29 23.95
CA ASP A 35 -0.87 -5.90 24.39
C ASP A 35 0.28 -5.04 23.84
N ILE A 36 0.01 -4.27 22.79
CA ILE A 36 1.02 -3.41 22.15
C ILE A 36 1.66 -2.39 23.10
N LYS A 37 0.98 -1.97 24.17
CA LYS A 37 1.55 -1.06 25.17
C LYS A 37 2.65 -1.72 26.00
N ARG A 38 2.67 -3.06 26.04
CA ARG A 38 3.71 -3.89 26.67
C ARG A 38 4.78 -4.35 25.68
N CYS A 39 4.63 -4.01 24.39
CA CYS A 39 5.60 -4.40 23.37
C CYS A 39 6.95 -3.73 23.63
N ARG A 40 7.99 -4.56 23.76
CA ARG A 40 9.38 -4.11 23.87
C ARG A 40 10.14 -4.63 22.66
N LEU A 41 10.23 -3.80 21.61
CA LEU A 41 10.92 -4.15 20.36
C LEU A 41 12.39 -4.57 20.61
N ALA A 42 13.04 -3.99 21.62
CA ALA A 42 14.43 -4.31 21.98
C ALA A 42 14.66 -5.79 22.35
N ILE A 43 13.65 -6.50 22.86
CA ILE A 43 13.75 -7.91 23.28
C ILE A 43 12.79 -8.81 22.49
N CYS A 44 12.30 -8.35 21.34
CA CYS A 44 11.35 -9.10 20.53
C CYS A 44 12.07 -10.21 19.75
N PRO A 45 11.85 -11.50 20.07
CA PRO A 45 12.55 -12.61 19.38
C PRO A 45 12.12 -12.73 17.91
N TYR A 46 10.92 -12.25 17.56
CA TYR A 46 10.49 -12.16 16.17
C TYR A 46 11.27 -11.08 15.42
N LEU A 47 11.43 -9.89 16.01
CA LEU A 47 12.21 -8.82 15.39
C LEU A 47 13.68 -9.21 15.22
N GLU A 48 14.25 -9.92 16.18
CA GLU A 48 15.60 -10.45 16.08
C GLU A 48 15.74 -11.41 14.89
N ARG A 49 14.84 -12.40 14.74
CA ARG A 49 14.83 -13.29 13.57
C ARG A 49 14.71 -12.54 12.25
N VAL A 50 13.83 -11.53 12.20
CA VAL A 50 13.66 -10.70 11.00
C VAL A 50 14.95 -9.94 10.70
N ARG A 51 15.60 -9.32 11.71
CA ARG A 51 16.88 -8.62 11.53
C ARG A 51 17.98 -9.55 11.01
N THR A 52 18.15 -10.72 11.61
CA THR A 52 19.13 -11.71 11.15
C THR A 52 18.87 -12.13 9.71
N TRP A 53 17.61 -12.42 9.35
CA TRP A 53 17.23 -12.73 7.98
C TRP A 53 17.65 -11.64 6.98
N PHE A 54 17.49 -10.37 7.36
CA PHE A 54 17.94 -9.24 6.54
C PHE A 54 19.46 -9.07 6.48
N GLU A 55 20.17 -9.29 7.58
CA GLU A 55 21.64 -9.15 7.63
C GLU A 55 22.35 -10.20 6.77
N GLU A 56 21.76 -11.40 6.64
CA GLU A 56 22.27 -12.51 5.83
C GLU A 56 22.02 -12.34 4.32
N ARG A 57 21.05 -11.51 3.93
CA ARG A 57 20.67 -11.23 2.53
C ARG A 57 21.72 -10.36 1.83
N ARG A 58 22.58 -10.98 1.01
CA ARG A 58 23.68 -10.29 0.30
C ARG A 58 23.20 -9.24 -0.71
N ASP A 59 22.08 -9.51 -1.35
CA ASP A 59 21.30 -8.65 -2.26
C ASP A 59 20.90 -7.31 -1.62
N LEU A 60 20.81 -7.26 -0.30
CA LEU A 60 20.47 -6.05 0.46
C LEU A 60 21.70 -5.30 1.01
N ARG A 61 22.91 -5.83 0.82
CA ARG A 61 24.17 -5.22 1.29
C ARG A 61 24.78 -4.28 0.26
N THR A 62 24.03 -3.89 -0.75
CA THR A 62 24.41 -2.97 -1.83
C THR A 62 23.84 -1.57 -1.57
N THR A 63 24.35 -0.59 -2.31
CA THR A 63 23.77 0.76 -2.37
C THR A 63 22.97 0.98 -3.65
N ASN A 64 22.84 -0.04 -4.49
CA ASN A 64 22.02 -0.06 -5.69
C ASN A 64 21.05 -1.24 -5.65
N LEU A 65 19.82 -1.01 -6.03
CA LEU A 65 18.77 -2.03 -6.05
C LEU A 65 18.03 -1.94 -7.37
N PHE A 66 17.83 -3.09 -7.99
CA PHE A 66 16.99 -3.25 -9.17
C PHE A 66 15.92 -4.27 -8.82
N GLY A 67 14.67 -3.96 -9.14
CA GLY A 67 13.58 -4.92 -9.04
C GLY A 67 12.33 -4.44 -9.74
N ALA A 68 11.44 -5.36 -10.05
CA ALA A 68 10.09 -5.07 -10.51
C ALA A 68 9.31 -4.48 -9.32
N SER A 69 9.36 -3.16 -9.17
CA SER A 69 8.55 -2.47 -8.19
C SER A 69 7.10 -2.72 -8.58
N PRO A 70 6.23 -3.18 -7.66
CA PRO A 70 4.83 -2.83 -7.81
C PRO A 70 4.74 -1.31 -8.03
N PRO A 71 3.64 -0.79 -8.60
CA PRO A 71 3.44 0.65 -8.76
C PRO A 71 3.42 1.44 -7.44
N SER A 72 3.84 0.85 -6.32
CA SER A 72 3.68 1.33 -4.96
C SER A 72 4.71 2.40 -4.61
N ALA A 73 4.20 3.62 -4.52
CA ALA A 73 4.82 4.71 -3.78
C ALA A 73 4.37 4.66 -2.31
N PHE A 74 5.30 4.84 -1.39
CA PHE A 74 4.98 4.97 0.03
C PHE A 74 5.21 6.41 0.48
N VAL A 75 4.23 6.99 1.18
CA VAL A 75 4.32 8.30 1.83
C VAL A 75 4.16 8.11 3.34
N GLY A 76 5.19 8.47 4.11
CA GLY A 76 5.15 8.37 5.57
C GLY A 76 4.43 9.51 6.26
N SER A 77 3.83 9.24 7.42
CA SER A 77 3.19 10.25 8.29
C SER A 77 4.16 10.95 9.25
N TRP A 78 5.29 10.31 9.56
CA TRP A 78 6.29 10.87 10.47
C TRP A 78 6.90 12.16 9.92
N GLY A 79 6.87 13.23 10.71
CA GLY A 79 7.45 14.53 10.35
C GLY A 79 6.53 15.46 9.55
N TYR A 80 5.25 15.10 9.36
CA TYR A 80 4.27 15.95 8.66
C TYR A 80 4.32 17.40 9.17
N PRO A 81 4.39 18.42 8.28
CA PRO A 81 4.16 18.38 6.83
C PRO A 81 5.41 18.09 5.97
N LYS A 82 6.53 17.65 6.56
CA LYS A 82 7.72 17.18 5.84
C LYS A 82 7.79 15.65 5.94
N VAL A 83 7.34 14.98 4.89
CA VAL A 83 7.13 13.54 4.87
C VAL A 83 8.25 12.82 4.13
N LEU A 84 8.39 11.51 4.38
CA LEU A 84 9.30 10.64 3.65
C LEU A 84 8.52 9.93 2.53
N VAL A 85 8.89 10.22 1.29
CA VAL A 85 8.31 9.61 0.08
C VAL A 85 9.35 8.75 -0.65
N GLY A 86 8.91 7.66 -1.26
CA GLY A 86 9.78 6.85 -2.12
C GLY A 86 9.08 5.57 -2.60
N PRO A 87 9.66 4.89 -3.59
CA PRO A 87 9.12 3.63 -4.11
C PRO A 87 9.39 2.47 -3.12
N LEU A 88 8.65 1.39 -3.30
CA LEU A 88 8.83 0.11 -2.62
C LEU A 88 9.32 -0.93 -3.63
N VAL A 89 10.62 -1.24 -3.61
CA VAL A 89 11.23 -2.14 -4.60
C VAL A 89 11.53 -3.49 -3.96
N PRO A 90 11.14 -4.62 -4.57
CA PRO A 90 11.52 -5.93 -4.05
C PRO A 90 13.03 -6.14 -4.23
N PRO A 91 13.69 -6.86 -3.32
CA PRO A 91 15.10 -7.23 -3.48
C PRO A 91 15.33 -8.39 -4.44
N VAL A 92 14.27 -9.00 -4.95
CA VAL A 92 14.30 -10.11 -5.89
C VAL A 92 13.81 -9.63 -7.26
N ARG A 93 14.53 -10.00 -8.32
CA ARG A 93 14.34 -9.43 -9.68
C ARG A 93 13.19 -10.07 -10.48
N ASP A 94 12.73 -11.26 -10.08
CA ASP A 94 11.89 -12.13 -10.92
C ASP A 94 10.59 -12.61 -10.23
N GLU A 95 10.11 -11.91 -9.20
CA GLU A 95 8.83 -12.24 -8.56
C GLU A 95 7.68 -11.44 -9.20
N ASP A 96 6.53 -12.10 -9.43
CA ASP A 96 5.30 -11.43 -9.87
C ASP A 96 4.80 -10.51 -8.76
N THR A 97 5.04 -9.21 -8.95
CA THR A 97 4.66 -8.18 -7.99
C THR A 97 3.25 -7.61 -8.22
N SER A 98 2.43 -8.27 -9.03
CA SER A 98 1.03 -7.85 -9.26
C SER A 98 0.10 -8.13 -8.06
N ILE A 99 0.42 -9.10 -7.21
CA ILE A 99 -0.43 -9.59 -6.09
C ILE A 99 -0.44 -8.64 -4.87
N LEU A 100 0.27 -7.51 -4.92
CA LEU A 100 0.85 -6.87 -3.73
C LEU A 100 0.16 -5.61 -3.20
N ASP A 101 -1.12 -5.46 -3.54
CA ASP A 101 -2.02 -4.58 -2.77
C ASP A 101 -2.38 -5.22 -1.40
N ALA A 102 -1.91 -6.44 -1.12
CA ALA A 102 -1.99 -7.09 0.19
C ALA A 102 -0.85 -6.64 1.12
N SER A 103 -1.20 -5.93 2.19
CA SER A 103 -0.30 -5.36 3.22
C SER A 103 0.69 -6.35 3.88
N GLU A 104 0.44 -7.65 3.78
CA GLU A 104 1.20 -8.71 4.46
C GLU A 104 2.60 -8.95 3.87
N SER A 105 2.82 -8.52 2.62
CA SER A 105 4.07 -8.72 1.89
C SER A 105 5.08 -7.57 2.04
N TRP A 106 4.69 -6.47 2.70
CA TRP A 106 5.47 -5.22 2.75
C TRP A 106 6.79 -5.34 3.49
N LEU A 107 6.95 -6.37 4.33
CA LEU A 107 8.24 -6.71 4.94
C LEU A 107 9.29 -7.08 3.89
N SER A 108 8.90 -7.71 2.78
CA SER A 108 9.84 -8.16 1.76
C SER A 108 10.41 -7.03 0.89
N TYR A 109 9.92 -5.79 1.02
CA TYR A 109 10.28 -4.67 0.14
C TYR A 109 11.31 -3.74 0.78
N VAL A 110 12.23 -3.24 -0.06
CA VAL A 110 13.11 -2.16 0.33
C VAL A 110 12.43 -0.83 0.06
N ARG A 111 12.31 -0.02 1.11
CA ARG A 111 11.71 1.30 1.01
C ARG A 111 12.77 2.38 0.79
N GLY A 112 12.58 3.15 -0.27
CA GLY A 112 13.29 4.41 -0.46
C GLY A 112 12.74 5.54 0.39
N LYS A 113 13.62 6.38 0.93
CA LYS A 113 13.26 7.60 1.65
C LYS A 113 13.83 8.82 0.95
N ALA A 114 12.95 9.74 0.57
CA ALA A 114 13.30 11.10 0.20
C ALA A 114 12.44 12.06 1.03
N PRO A 115 13.03 12.94 1.84
CA PRO A 115 12.28 13.92 2.62
C PRO A 115 11.77 15.06 1.72
N ARG A 116 10.46 15.30 1.72
CA ARG A 116 9.79 16.33 0.90
C ARG A 116 8.69 17.02 1.68
N ARG A 117 8.44 18.31 1.44
CA ARG A 117 7.24 18.96 1.98
C ARG A 117 6.03 18.49 1.18
N VAL A 118 4.89 18.30 1.84
CA VAL A 118 3.68 17.79 1.17
C VAL A 118 3.22 18.65 -0.01
N ALA A 119 3.45 19.96 0.03
CA ALA A 119 3.08 20.89 -1.04
C ALA A 119 3.93 20.74 -2.31
N GLU A 120 5.07 20.04 -2.25
CA GLU A 120 5.93 19.78 -3.41
C GLU A 120 5.29 18.80 -4.41
N ALA A 121 4.20 18.11 -4.06
CA ALA A 121 3.47 17.24 -4.98
C ALA A 121 3.03 17.92 -6.29
N ARG A 122 2.78 19.24 -6.25
CA ARG A 122 2.37 20.04 -7.42
C ARG A 122 3.54 20.59 -8.25
N ALA A 123 4.76 20.49 -7.72
CA ALA A 123 5.99 20.93 -8.36
C ALA A 123 7.11 19.97 -7.96
N PRO A 124 7.04 18.71 -8.45
CA PRO A 124 7.93 17.65 -8.00
C PRO A 124 9.35 17.86 -8.51
N ASP A 125 10.32 17.42 -7.73
CA ASP A 125 11.68 17.23 -8.22
C ASP A 125 11.81 15.91 -8.99
N SER A 126 12.98 15.61 -9.54
CA SER A 126 13.20 14.39 -10.34
C SER A 126 12.78 13.12 -9.57
N ILE A 127 13.17 12.98 -8.30
CA ILE A 127 12.81 11.79 -7.50
C ILE A 127 11.29 11.69 -7.33
N LEU A 128 10.62 12.78 -6.93
CA LEU A 128 9.18 12.74 -6.73
C LEU A 128 8.41 12.54 -8.04
N SER A 129 8.90 13.11 -9.15
CA SER A 129 8.32 12.93 -10.48
C SER A 129 8.35 11.46 -10.89
N THR A 130 9.49 10.78 -10.72
CA THR A 130 9.63 9.35 -11.01
C THR A 130 8.71 8.50 -10.13
N VAL A 131 8.55 8.86 -8.85
CA VAL A 131 7.65 8.16 -7.93
C VAL A 131 6.18 8.37 -8.32
N GLN A 132 5.81 9.58 -8.75
CA GLN A 132 4.49 9.89 -9.26
C GLN A 132 4.18 9.12 -10.55
N GLU A 133 5.13 9.06 -11.46
CA GLU A 133 5.04 8.30 -12.71
C GLU A 133 4.83 6.80 -12.44
N ALA A 134 5.62 6.22 -11.54
CA ALA A 134 5.43 4.83 -11.12
C ALA A 134 4.05 4.58 -10.49
N ALA A 135 3.54 5.53 -9.69
CA ALA A 135 2.24 5.39 -9.01
C ALA A 135 1.04 5.30 -9.95
N MET A 136 1.14 5.86 -11.15
CA MET A 136 0.07 5.84 -12.16
C MET A 136 -0.08 4.47 -12.82
N ALA A 137 0.92 3.59 -12.71
CA ALA A 137 0.94 2.34 -13.44
C ALA A 137 -0.07 1.31 -12.93
N SER A 138 -0.66 0.57 -13.87
CA SER A 138 -1.52 -0.59 -13.59
C SER A 138 -0.75 -1.90 -13.46
N LYS A 139 0.50 -1.95 -13.93
CA LYS A 139 1.38 -3.13 -13.89
C LYS A 139 2.70 -2.78 -13.19
N PRO A 140 3.37 -3.75 -12.56
CA PRO A 140 4.73 -3.56 -12.05
C PRO A 140 5.69 -2.95 -13.07
N ILE A 141 6.61 -2.11 -12.59
CA ILE A 141 7.60 -1.40 -13.41
C ILE A 141 8.99 -1.68 -12.85
N ASP A 142 9.92 -1.94 -13.76
CA ASP A 142 11.33 -2.12 -13.42
C ASP A 142 11.89 -0.80 -12.91
N THR A 143 12.33 -0.82 -11.66
CA THR A 143 12.80 0.38 -10.96
C THR A 143 14.21 0.15 -10.46
N GLU A 144 15.09 1.11 -10.77
CA GLU A 144 16.42 1.19 -10.20
C GLU A 144 16.49 2.28 -9.13
N MET A 145 17.07 1.92 -8.00
CA MET A 145 17.28 2.82 -6.87
C MET A 145 18.75 2.83 -6.48
N TRP A 146 19.28 4.02 -6.27
CA TRP A 146 20.58 4.22 -5.65
C TRP A 146 20.39 4.91 -4.31
N PHE A 147 21.06 4.37 -3.29
CA PHE A 147 21.00 4.85 -1.92
C PHE A 147 22.30 5.53 -1.51
N THR A 148 22.19 6.49 -0.60
CA THR A 148 23.37 7.11 0.03
C THR A 148 24.10 6.15 0.97
N LYS A 149 23.37 5.23 1.59
CA LYS A 149 23.85 4.19 2.50
C LYS A 149 23.07 2.91 2.26
N LYS A 150 23.62 1.78 2.72
CA LYS A 150 22.95 0.48 2.61
C LYS A 150 21.60 0.52 3.35
N PRO A 151 20.53 -0.06 2.78
CA PRO A 151 19.26 -0.24 3.48
C PRO A 151 19.45 -0.92 4.83
N SER A 152 18.76 -0.43 5.86
CA SER A 152 18.81 -1.01 7.20
C SER A 152 17.42 -1.16 7.78
N LEU A 153 17.23 -2.21 8.58
CA LEU A 153 15.98 -2.49 9.27
C LEU A 153 16.00 -1.92 10.69
N VAL A 154 15.66 -0.64 10.83
CA VAL A 154 15.70 0.02 12.15
C VAL A 154 14.47 -0.36 12.99
N SER A 155 13.28 -0.08 12.47
CA SER A 155 12.00 -0.35 13.16
C SER A 155 10.93 -0.77 12.15
N PRO A 156 10.80 -2.08 11.87
CA PRO A 156 9.84 -2.58 10.89
C PRO A 156 8.41 -2.54 11.42
N PHE A 157 8.20 -2.55 12.74
CA PHE A 157 6.87 -2.65 13.34
C PHE A 157 6.35 -1.31 13.83
N SER A 158 5.14 -0.97 13.40
CA SER A 158 4.36 0.17 13.90
C SER A 158 3.03 -0.32 14.48
N VAL A 159 2.51 0.41 15.46
CA VAL A 159 1.15 0.18 16.01
C VAL A 159 0.07 0.51 14.98
N ARG A 160 0.37 1.44 14.06
CA ARG A 160 -0.60 2.08 13.17
C ARG A 160 -0.34 1.82 11.69
N ALA A 161 0.79 1.20 11.36
CA ALA A 161 1.16 0.93 9.99
C ALA A 161 1.54 -0.54 9.81
N PRO A 162 1.28 -1.12 8.63
CA PRO A 162 1.77 -2.43 8.28
C PRO A 162 3.28 -2.54 8.51
N PRO A 163 3.77 -3.74 8.83
CA PRO A 163 5.18 -3.94 9.01
C PRO A 163 5.93 -3.60 7.72
N SER A 164 7.03 -2.86 7.85
CA SER A 164 7.79 -2.32 6.71
C SER A 164 9.17 -2.95 6.63
N GLY A 165 9.61 -3.23 5.41
CA GLY A 165 10.95 -3.77 5.17
C GLY A 165 12.07 -2.74 5.38
N PRO A 166 13.32 -3.12 5.04
CA PRO A 166 14.50 -2.31 5.25
C PRO A 166 14.43 -1.05 4.40
N SER A 167 15.16 -0.02 4.81
CA SER A 167 15.00 1.28 4.16
C SER A 167 16.24 2.14 4.24
N ALA A 168 16.43 3.00 3.23
CA ALA A 168 17.55 3.91 3.13
C ALA A 168 17.17 5.20 2.37
N ASP A 169 17.98 6.23 2.57
CA ASP A 169 17.81 7.51 1.88
C ASP A 169 18.24 7.38 0.41
N ILE A 170 17.35 7.79 -0.49
CA ILE A 170 17.53 7.71 -1.94
C ILE A 170 18.47 8.82 -2.40
N ALA A 171 19.48 8.46 -3.18
CA ALA A 171 20.29 9.39 -3.96
C ALA A 171 19.73 9.59 -5.37
N LYS A 172 19.22 8.53 -6.00
CA LYS A 172 18.63 8.55 -7.34
C LYS A 172 17.60 7.42 -7.49
N VAL A 173 16.57 7.64 -8.30
CA VAL A 173 15.61 6.61 -8.74
C VAL A 173 15.35 6.79 -10.23
N ASP A 174 15.35 5.70 -10.98
CA ASP A 174 15.01 5.66 -12.40
C ASP A 174 14.01 4.53 -12.68
N LEU A 175 13.09 4.77 -13.61
CA LEU A 175 12.27 3.70 -14.19
C LEU A 175 12.98 3.19 -15.44
N THR A 176 13.27 1.90 -15.49
CA THR A 176 13.96 1.27 -16.63
C THR A 176 12.98 0.74 -17.68
N SER A 177 11.68 0.75 -17.39
CA SER A 177 10.61 0.43 -18.33
C SER A 177 9.48 1.46 -18.29
N ASN A 178 8.76 1.59 -19.40
CA ASN A 178 7.68 2.57 -19.54
C ASN A 178 6.45 2.14 -18.72
N PRO A 179 5.84 3.07 -17.96
CA PRO A 179 4.63 2.80 -17.20
C PRO A 179 3.44 2.44 -18.08
N SER A 180 2.76 1.33 -17.76
CA SER A 180 1.44 1.02 -18.32
C SER A 180 0.38 1.82 -17.56
N VAL A 181 0.05 3.03 -18.03
CA VAL A 181 -0.95 3.90 -17.39
C VAL A 181 -2.33 3.72 -18.05
N PRO A 182 -3.40 3.40 -17.30
CA PRO A 182 -4.76 3.45 -17.83
C PRO A 182 -5.11 4.86 -18.30
N ARG A 183 -5.74 5.00 -19.47
CA ARG A 183 -6.09 6.32 -20.04
C ARG A 183 -6.85 7.21 -19.06
N ARG A 184 -7.81 6.64 -18.33
CA ARG A 184 -8.60 7.40 -17.36
C ARG A 184 -7.77 7.97 -16.20
N VAL A 185 -6.72 7.26 -15.80
CA VAL A 185 -5.76 7.76 -14.79
C VAL A 185 -4.99 8.94 -15.36
N ASP A 186 -4.44 8.82 -16.56
CA ASP A 186 -3.70 9.90 -17.24
C ASP A 186 -4.57 11.16 -17.43
N ASP A 187 -5.83 10.99 -17.86
CA ASP A 187 -6.81 12.06 -18.04
C ASP A 187 -7.03 12.83 -16.73
N LEU A 188 -7.34 12.12 -15.64
CA LEU A 188 -7.68 12.74 -14.34
C LEU A 188 -6.46 13.29 -13.59
N VAL A 189 -5.29 12.72 -13.81
CA VAL A 189 -4.04 13.28 -13.29
C VAL A 189 -3.69 14.57 -14.03
N SER A 190 -4.01 14.66 -15.32
CA SER A 190 -3.84 15.87 -16.13
C SER A 190 -4.89 16.95 -15.80
N ASP A 191 -6.09 16.56 -15.36
CA ASP A 191 -7.13 17.49 -14.91
C ASP A 191 -6.77 18.14 -13.58
N THR A 192 -6.35 19.41 -13.64
CA THR A 192 -5.96 20.19 -12.48
C THR A 192 -7.08 21.06 -11.89
N ASP A 193 -8.31 20.93 -12.38
CA ASP A 193 -9.48 21.68 -11.92
C ASP A 193 -10.51 20.81 -11.21
N LEU A 194 -10.46 19.49 -11.42
CA LEU A 194 -11.31 18.53 -10.73
C LEU A 194 -10.96 18.38 -9.25
N ARG A 195 -11.97 18.26 -8.39
CA ARG A 195 -11.78 17.97 -6.97
C ARG A 195 -11.35 16.52 -6.77
N ALA A 196 -10.45 16.28 -5.81
CA ALA A 196 -9.89 14.95 -5.58
C ALA A 196 -10.97 13.89 -5.28
N GLY A 197 -12.03 14.25 -4.54
CA GLY A 197 -13.15 13.33 -4.27
C GLY A 197 -13.89 12.90 -5.55
N ALA A 198 -14.16 13.83 -6.46
CA ALA A 198 -14.79 13.50 -7.75
C ALA A 198 -13.87 12.65 -8.63
N ALA A 199 -12.57 12.96 -8.65
CA ALA A 199 -11.59 12.14 -9.37
C ALA A 199 -11.52 10.71 -8.82
N VAL A 200 -11.57 10.55 -7.49
CA VAL A 200 -11.56 9.23 -6.83
C VAL A 200 -12.79 8.41 -7.22
N THR A 201 -13.99 8.98 -7.14
CA THR A 201 -15.22 8.30 -7.55
C THR A 201 -15.18 7.93 -9.03
N ASP A 202 -14.77 8.86 -9.88
CA ASP A 202 -14.73 8.63 -11.33
C ASP A 202 -13.75 7.51 -11.72
N LEU A 203 -12.56 7.46 -11.12
CA LEU A 203 -11.62 6.34 -11.34
C LEU A 203 -12.24 5.00 -10.93
N TYR A 204 -12.96 4.96 -9.80
CA TYR A 204 -13.58 3.75 -9.30
C TYR A 204 -14.69 3.26 -10.22
N ASP A 205 -15.56 4.17 -10.68
CA ASP A 205 -16.65 3.86 -11.62
C ASP A 205 -16.14 3.33 -12.97
N HIS A 206 -14.92 3.72 -13.37
CA HIS A 206 -14.23 3.23 -14.56
C HIS A 206 -13.38 1.96 -14.32
N GLY A 207 -13.57 1.29 -13.18
CA GLY A 207 -12.94 0.00 -12.89
C GLY A 207 -11.47 0.07 -12.49
N ILE A 208 -10.96 1.25 -12.10
CA ILE A 208 -9.61 1.36 -11.54
C ILE A 208 -9.65 0.84 -10.10
N SER A 209 -8.67 0.00 -9.73
CA SER A 209 -8.66 -0.61 -8.40
C SER A 209 -8.49 0.44 -7.31
N GLN A 210 -9.16 0.23 -6.18
CA GLN A 210 -9.07 1.11 -5.00
C GLN A 210 -7.63 1.31 -4.51
N SER A 211 -6.78 0.29 -4.62
CA SER A 211 -5.37 0.44 -4.27
C SER A 211 -4.64 1.37 -5.25
N GLN A 212 -4.84 1.21 -6.56
CA GLN A 212 -4.24 2.13 -7.54
C GLN A 212 -4.72 3.57 -7.31
N ILE A 213 -6.01 3.77 -7.05
CA ILE A 213 -6.57 5.09 -6.70
C ILE A 213 -5.88 5.64 -5.44
N THR A 214 -5.73 4.82 -4.40
CA THR A 214 -5.04 5.19 -3.15
C THR A 214 -3.59 5.60 -3.39
N ARG A 215 -2.86 4.88 -4.24
CA ARG A 215 -1.47 5.21 -4.61
C ARG A 215 -1.39 6.57 -5.30
N VAL A 216 -2.19 6.78 -6.35
CA VAL A 216 -2.24 8.03 -7.14
C VAL A 216 -2.66 9.21 -6.25
N PHE A 217 -3.64 9.00 -5.36
CA PHE A 217 -4.06 9.99 -4.36
C PHE A 217 -2.94 10.33 -3.37
N SER A 218 -2.24 9.32 -2.84
CA SER A 218 -1.16 9.45 -1.85
C SER A 218 0.00 10.30 -2.34
N VAL A 219 0.41 10.13 -3.60
CA VAL A 219 1.47 10.94 -4.23
C VAL A 219 1.00 12.31 -4.71
N GLY A 220 -0.25 12.69 -4.40
CA GLY A 220 -0.79 14.02 -4.65
C GLY A 220 -1.09 14.30 -6.11
N LEU A 221 -1.43 13.29 -6.91
CA LEU A 221 -1.75 13.46 -8.33
C LEU A 221 -3.22 13.80 -8.60
N LEU A 222 -4.11 13.64 -7.62
CA LEU A 222 -5.54 13.95 -7.77
C LEU A 222 -5.91 15.27 -7.08
N GLY A 223 -6.84 16.00 -7.69
CA GLY A 223 -7.41 17.23 -7.15
C GLY A 223 -6.92 18.50 -7.82
N THR A 224 -7.51 19.63 -7.41
CA THR A 224 -7.20 20.95 -7.94
C THR A 224 -5.72 21.31 -7.73
N LYS A 225 -5.07 21.91 -8.73
CA LYS A 225 -3.61 22.19 -8.76
C LYS A 225 -3.04 22.70 -7.44
N ASP A 226 -3.66 23.73 -6.88
CA ASP A 226 -3.16 24.42 -5.68
C ASP A 226 -3.31 23.59 -4.39
N ARG A 227 -4.21 22.60 -4.41
CA ARG A 227 -4.53 21.74 -3.27
C ARG A 227 -3.89 20.35 -3.34
N ARG A 228 -3.22 20.01 -4.45
CA ARG A 228 -2.45 18.77 -4.57
C ARG A 228 -1.35 18.72 -3.50
N ARG A 229 -1.33 17.65 -2.72
CA ARG A 229 -0.41 17.42 -1.60
C ARG A 229 -0.05 15.95 -1.51
N LEU A 230 1.17 15.65 -1.07
CA LEU A 230 1.49 14.31 -0.58
C LEU A 230 0.63 14.02 0.65
N VAL A 231 -0.04 12.88 0.64
CA VAL A 231 -0.88 12.41 1.74
C VAL A 231 -0.26 11.11 2.25
N PRO A 232 0.05 10.99 3.54
CA PRO A 232 0.54 9.73 4.11
C PRO A 232 -0.32 8.54 3.69
N THR A 233 0.30 7.42 3.32
CA THR A 233 -0.39 6.26 2.75
C THR A 233 -1.55 5.77 3.62
N GLU A 234 -1.37 5.77 4.94
CA GLU A 234 -2.43 5.44 5.92
C GLU A 234 -3.67 6.34 5.76
N TRP A 235 -3.46 7.66 5.66
CA TRP A 235 -4.55 8.63 5.50
C TRP A 235 -5.18 8.53 4.12
N SER A 236 -4.39 8.20 3.10
CA SER A 236 -4.86 7.99 1.73
C SER A 236 -5.82 6.81 1.65
N ILE A 237 -5.48 5.69 2.32
CA ILE A 237 -6.38 4.52 2.42
C ILE A 237 -7.70 4.98 3.04
N THR A 238 -7.67 5.56 4.24
CA THR A 238 -8.90 6.00 4.92
C THR A 238 -9.70 7.04 4.13
N ALA A 239 -9.03 7.99 3.48
CA ALA A 239 -9.70 9.04 2.71
C ALA A 239 -10.39 8.48 1.46
N VAL A 240 -9.72 7.60 0.72
CA VAL A 240 -10.31 6.95 -0.46
C VAL A 240 -11.47 6.05 -0.04
N ASP A 241 -11.29 5.24 1.01
CA ASP A 241 -12.36 4.39 1.57
C ASP A 241 -13.59 5.23 1.94
N ASP A 242 -13.41 6.34 2.65
CA ASP A 242 -14.51 7.22 3.07
C ASP A 242 -15.22 7.88 1.87
N ILE A 243 -14.48 8.33 0.85
CA ILE A 243 -15.06 8.91 -0.38
C ILE A 243 -15.91 7.88 -1.10
N LEU A 244 -15.38 6.68 -1.34
CA LEU A 244 -16.07 5.61 -2.05
C LEU A 244 -17.27 5.09 -1.26
N ALA A 245 -17.11 4.85 0.04
CA ALA A 245 -18.17 4.36 0.90
C ALA A 245 -19.37 5.31 0.93
N LYS A 246 -19.15 6.64 0.97
CA LYS A 246 -20.24 7.62 0.91
C LYS A 246 -21.02 7.57 -0.40
N GLY A 247 -20.33 7.37 -1.53
CA GLY A 247 -20.97 7.17 -2.83
C GLY A 247 -21.82 5.90 -2.86
N LEU A 248 -21.20 4.77 -2.52
CA LEU A 248 -21.85 3.45 -2.51
C LEU A 248 -23.04 3.37 -1.56
N VAL A 249 -22.95 3.98 -0.37
CA VAL A 249 -24.08 4.01 0.58
C VAL A 249 -25.28 4.78 0.00
N HIS A 250 -25.04 5.83 -0.78
CA HIS A 250 -26.13 6.56 -1.43
C HIS A 250 -26.80 5.71 -2.51
N GLU A 251 -26.01 4.98 -3.29
CA GLU A 251 -26.48 4.04 -4.30
C GLU A 251 -27.30 2.90 -3.66
N VAL A 252 -26.76 2.24 -2.62
CA VAL A 252 -27.45 1.15 -1.90
C VAL A 252 -28.81 1.60 -1.37
N ARG A 253 -28.91 2.83 -0.85
CA ARG A 253 -30.16 3.39 -0.34
C ARG A 253 -31.21 3.70 -1.42
N SER A 254 -30.81 3.73 -2.69
CA SER A 254 -31.73 3.96 -3.82
C SER A 254 -32.43 2.68 -4.28
N PHE A 255 -31.93 1.49 -3.90
CA PHE A 255 -32.56 0.24 -4.26
C PHE A 255 -33.88 0.00 -3.48
N PRO A 256 -34.86 -0.65 -4.11
CA PRO A 256 -36.09 -1.04 -3.43
C PRO A 256 -35.80 -2.05 -2.32
N TRP A 257 -36.61 -2.00 -1.25
CA TRP A 257 -36.56 -2.98 -0.18
C TRP A 257 -36.95 -4.36 -0.72
N ILE A 258 -36.14 -5.37 -0.41
CA ILE A 258 -36.50 -6.77 -0.68
C ILE A 258 -37.37 -7.22 0.48
N SER A 259 -38.69 -7.18 0.30
CA SER A 259 -39.67 -7.59 1.31
C SER A 259 -40.08 -9.06 1.20
N GLU A 260 -39.80 -9.73 0.07
CA GLU A 260 -40.12 -11.14 -0.15
C GLU A 260 -38.90 -11.88 -0.71
N PHE A 261 -38.64 -13.07 -0.18
CA PHE A 261 -37.59 -14.00 -0.61
C PHE A 261 -38.26 -15.36 -0.87
N GLU A 262 -37.90 -16.01 -2.00
CA GLU A 262 -38.30 -17.38 -2.33
C GLU A 262 -37.30 -18.41 -1.79
#